data_AF-A0A928KS13-F1
#
_entry.id   AF-A0A928KS13-F1
#
_cell.length_a   1.000
_cell.length_b   1.000
_cell.length_c   1.000
_cell.angle_alpha   90.00
_cell.angle_beta   90.00
_cell.angle_gamma   90.00
#
_symmetry.space_group_name_H-M   'P 1'
#
loop_
_entity.id
_entity.type
_entity.pdbx_description
1 polymer ?
#
loop_
_entity_poly.entity_id
_entity_poly.type
_entity_poly.pdbx_seq_one_letter_code
_entity_poly.pdbx_strand_id
1 'polypeptide(L)'
;MRDTLIDSLKESTQSVLPICAIVLAFSFVLPLTTVALFLTGAVLLVIGLSVFTLGSDMAMIPMGEAIGSELTRSKKIGWIAGGGFLIGVVVTIAEPDLQVLTKQVPAVPDEVLVGAVALGAGFFLLLALLRIVFQIHLAHLFIVSYILVFLVAGIFSPDYLAVAFDSGGVTTGPITVPFILALGMGVSTVLSGKNSEEDSFGLCALCSIGPILAVLIMGIFYDSSSSGFAFESPAELESLSQIPLLYAVQFVQSLTEVVEVLLPILTIFILLQILRLRLSRTRLIKILVGIIYTILGLSVFLTGVNVGFMPVGRFLGGHIAKSSHNWILIPLAAVLGFFIVAAEPAVHVLNKQVEDITSGAISQRVMQIGLSVGVSLAVCLSMIRIIYQLDIWYFLLPGYAIALLQTRFTPKVFTAIAFDSGGVAAGTMAAAFLLPFGVGVCEALGGNVMTDAFGMIAMIATLPLITIQAIGILFQYKSRRAAALEPQVTDASDALIIDIDIDGGEPDSQPGEAAAEPQEEAIPGAPESALPEPQGEAAEPPEPDAEKEQSPSPQDTV
;
A
#
# COMPACT_ATOMS: atom_id res chain seq x y z
N MET A 1 -11.62 19.21 2.59
CA MET A 1 -12.66 18.16 2.67
C MET A 1 -13.47 18.08 1.39
N ARG A 2 -14.15 19.16 0.96
CA ARG A 2 -14.82 19.16 -0.37
C ARG A 2 -13.85 18.88 -1.51
N ASP A 3 -12.75 19.64 -1.56
CA ASP A 3 -11.79 19.51 -2.67
C ASP A 3 -11.09 18.14 -2.63
N THR A 4 -10.70 17.67 -1.43
CA THR A 4 -10.18 16.32 -1.19
C THR A 4 -11.12 15.20 -1.68
N LEU A 5 -12.44 15.35 -1.45
CA LEU A 5 -13.45 14.39 -1.91
C LEU A 5 -13.61 14.44 -3.44
N ILE A 6 -13.55 15.63 -4.04
CA ILE A 6 -13.60 15.81 -5.50
C ILE A 6 -12.37 15.17 -6.15
N ASP A 7 -11.19 15.38 -5.58
CA ASP A 7 -9.95 14.78 -6.07
C ASP A 7 -10.02 13.26 -5.96
N SER A 8 -10.46 12.74 -4.80
CA SER A 8 -10.67 11.29 -4.59
C SER A 8 -11.70 10.71 -5.57
N LEU A 9 -12.79 11.41 -5.85
CA LEU A 9 -13.80 11.02 -6.83
C LEU A 9 -13.24 10.99 -8.25
N LYS A 10 -12.43 12.00 -8.61
CA LYS A 10 -11.80 12.09 -9.92
C LYS A 10 -10.81 10.93 -10.11
N GLU A 11 -9.96 10.67 -9.11
CA GLU A 11 -9.01 9.55 -9.12
C GLU A 11 -9.72 8.20 -9.19
N SER A 12 -10.73 7.98 -8.35
CA SER A 12 -11.54 6.76 -8.35
C SER A 12 -12.23 6.55 -9.70
N THR A 13 -12.84 7.60 -10.27
CA THR A 13 -13.52 7.53 -11.57
C THR A 13 -12.53 7.21 -12.68
N GLN A 14 -11.40 7.92 -12.76
CA GLN A 14 -10.39 7.71 -13.79
C GLN A 14 -9.81 6.30 -13.76
N SER A 15 -9.77 5.69 -12.59
CA SER A 15 -9.22 4.35 -12.38
C SER A 15 -10.21 3.23 -12.72
N VAL A 16 -11.50 3.45 -12.48
CA VAL A 16 -12.57 2.47 -12.75
C VAL A 16 -13.06 2.54 -14.20
N LEU A 17 -13.00 3.72 -14.83
CA LEU A 17 -13.49 3.96 -16.20
C LEU A 17 -12.92 2.96 -17.24
N PRO A 18 -11.62 2.61 -17.25
CA PRO A 18 -11.06 1.64 -18.19
C PRO A 18 -11.67 0.24 -18.02
N ILE A 19 -11.91 -0.19 -16.78
CA ILE A 19 -12.57 -1.47 -16.47
C ILE A 19 -14.01 -1.42 -17.00
N CYS A 20 -14.72 -0.31 -16.77
CA CYS A 20 -16.06 -0.12 -17.32
C CYS A 20 -16.08 -0.14 -18.84
N ALA A 21 -15.14 0.52 -19.50
CA ALA A 21 -15.04 0.54 -20.96
C ALA A 21 -14.83 -0.86 -21.53
N ILE A 22 -14.02 -1.68 -20.88
CA ILE A 22 -13.83 -3.09 -21.23
C ILE A 22 -15.14 -3.87 -21.10
N VAL A 23 -15.79 -3.82 -19.93
CA VAL A 23 -17.04 -4.55 -19.71
C VAL A 23 -18.13 -4.10 -20.69
N LEU A 24 -18.21 -2.80 -20.97
CA LEU A 24 -19.14 -2.24 -21.95
C LEU A 24 -18.81 -2.64 -23.39
N ALA A 25 -17.54 -2.84 -23.74
CA ALA A 25 -17.16 -3.38 -25.05
C ALA A 25 -17.70 -4.81 -25.25
N PHE A 26 -17.84 -5.58 -24.17
CA PHE A 26 -18.48 -6.90 -24.15
C PHE A 26 -19.99 -6.86 -23.86
N SER A 27 -20.62 -5.69 -23.77
CA SER A 27 -22.04 -5.55 -23.42
C SER A 27 -22.99 -6.25 -24.41
N PHE A 28 -22.62 -6.39 -25.67
CA PHE A 28 -23.42 -7.12 -26.68
C PHE A 28 -23.53 -8.62 -26.41
N VAL A 29 -22.63 -9.16 -25.59
CA VAL A 29 -22.55 -10.57 -25.20
C VAL A 29 -23.16 -10.80 -23.82
N LEU A 30 -23.20 -9.75 -23.00
CA LEU A 30 -23.72 -9.78 -21.64
C LEU A 30 -25.25 -9.59 -21.62
N PRO A 31 -25.97 -10.29 -20.75
CA PRO A 31 -27.36 -9.96 -20.47
C PRO A 31 -27.49 -8.50 -20.03
N LEU A 32 -28.55 -7.81 -20.47
CA LEU A 32 -28.80 -6.41 -20.07
C LEU A 32 -28.86 -6.24 -18.54
N THR A 33 -29.39 -7.25 -17.85
CA THR A 33 -29.42 -7.32 -16.38
C THR A 33 -28.02 -7.33 -15.78
N THR A 34 -27.09 -8.11 -16.32
CA THR A 34 -25.68 -8.17 -15.91
C THR A 34 -24.96 -6.84 -16.16
N VAL A 35 -25.19 -6.19 -17.30
CA VAL A 35 -24.62 -4.87 -17.61
C VAL A 35 -25.16 -3.81 -16.64
N ALA A 36 -26.47 -3.84 -16.35
CA ALA A 36 -27.08 -2.91 -15.39
C ALA A 36 -26.54 -3.13 -13.96
N LEU A 37 -26.42 -4.38 -13.51
CA LEU A 37 -25.79 -4.74 -12.24
C LEU A 37 -24.38 -4.18 -12.16
N PHE A 38 -23.57 -4.39 -13.20
CA PHE A 38 -22.21 -3.89 -13.27
C PHE A 38 -22.16 -2.36 -13.18
N LEU A 39 -22.96 -1.65 -13.98
CA LEU A 39 -22.94 -0.19 -14.03
C LEU A 39 -23.39 0.45 -12.72
N THR A 40 -24.44 -0.09 -12.08
CA THR A 40 -24.85 0.34 -10.74
C THR A 40 -23.73 0.08 -9.73
N GLY A 41 -23.08 -1.08 -9.82
CA GLY A 41 -21.95 -1.46 -8.98
C GLY A 41 -20.76 -0.54 -9.17
N ALA A 42 -20.44 -0.14 -10.41
CA ALA A 42 -19.36 0.78 -10.74
C ALA A 42 -19.57 2.18 -10.14
N VAL A 43 -20.81 2.69 -10.18
CA VAL A 43 -21.15 3.96 -9.53
C VAL A 43 -20.97 3.86 -8.02
N LEU A 44 -21.50 2.80 -7.38
CA LEU A 44 -21.34 2.59 -5.95
C LEU A 44 -19.87 2.40 -5.57
N LEU A 45 -19.10 1.66 -6.36
CA LEU A 45 -17.67 1.45 -6.13
C LEU A 45 -16.92 2.77 -6.12
N VAL A 46 -17.09 3.63 -7.14
CA VAL A 46 -16.43 4.94 -7.21
C VAL A 46 -16.78 5.82 -6.00
N ILE A 47 -18.06 5.86 -5.63
CA ILE A 47 -18.53 6.66 -4.47
C ILE A 47 -17.96 6.09 -3.17
N GLY A 48 -18.07 4.76 -2.98
CA GLY A 48 -17.61 4.05 -1.79
C GLY A 48 -16.11 4.22 -1.59
N LEU A 49 -15.32 4.05 -2.66
CA LEU A 49 -13.86 4.24 -2.66
C LEU A 49 -13.48 5.64 -2.21
N SER A 50 -14.14 6.65 -2.77
CA SER A 50 -13.83 8.05 -2.48
C SER A 50 -14.13 8.42 -1.02
N VAL A 51 -15.26 7.94 -0.49
CA VAL A 51 -15.64 8.16 0.91
C VAL A 51 -14.74 7.36 1.84
N PHE A 52 -14.37 6.14 1.46
CA PHE A 52 -13.47 5.28 2.21
C PHE A 52 -12.07 5.89 2.34
N THR A 53 -11.44 6.31 1.24
CA THR A 53 -10.10 6.90 1.24
C THR A 53 -10.04 8.16 2.12
N LEU A 54 -11.10 8.98 2.08
CA LEU A 54 -11.22 10.12 2.98
C LEU A 54 -11.31 9.67 4.46
N GLY A 55 -12.04 8.60 4.74
CA GLY A 55 -12.16 8.00 6.06
C GLY A 55 -10.83 7.44 6.58
N SER A 56 -10.10 6.70 5.75
CA SER A 56 -8.81 6.09 6.12
C SER A 56 -7.74 7.14 6.45
N ASP A 57 -7.67 8.22 5.68
CA ASP A 57 -6.75 9.33 5.93
C ASP A 57 -7.07 10.05 7.26
N MET A 58 -8.35 10.17 7.60
CA MET A 58 -8.79 10.83 8.82
C MET A 58 -8.71 9.95 10.07
N ALA A 59 -8.79 8.63 9.93
CA ALA A 59 -8.84 7.68 11.03
C ALA A 59 -7.66 6.73 11.08
N MET A 60 -7.47 5.89 10.06
CA MET A 60 -6.53 4.75 10.11
C MET A 60 -5.08 5.21 10.26
N ILE A 61 -4.65 6.22 9.51
CA ILE A 61 -3.28 6.74 9.59
C ILE A 61 -3.00 7.37 10.98
N PRO A 62 -3.80 8.34 11.48
CA PRO A 62 -3.57 8.89 12.81
C PRO A 62 -3.67 7.87 13.94
N MET A 63 -4.53 6.86 13.80
CA MET A 63 -4.66 5.79 14.79
C MET A 63 -3.41 4.92 14.82
N GLY A 64 -2.91 4.49 13.66
CA GLY A 64 -1.68 3.70 13.53
C GLY A 64 -0.48 4.42 14.16
N GLU A 65 -0.23 5.68 13.81
CA GLU A 65 0.87 6.49 14.36
C GLU A 65 0.78 6.63 15.90
N ALA A 66 -0.41 6.95 16.41
CA ALA A 66 -0.63 7.16 17.83
C ALA A 66 -0.42 5.85 18.62
N ILE A 67 -0.94 4.74 18.11
CA ILE A 67 -0.79 3.43 18.74
C ILE A 67 0.68 2.98 18.67
N GLY A 68 1.34 3.11 17.52
CA GLY A 68 2.74 2.70 17.33
C GLY A 68 3.71 3.44 18.25
N SER A 69 3.55 4.76 18.38
CA SER A 69 4.38 5.58 19.26
C SER A 69 4.19 5.24 20.74
N GLU A 70 2.95 5.03 21.19
CA GLU A 70 2.68 4.69 22.59
C GLU A 70 3.07 3.24 22.93
N LEU A 71 2.90 2.31 21.99
CA LEU A 71 3.31 0.90 22.15
C LEU A 71 4.81 0.80 22.46
N THR A 72 5.62 1.67 21.87
CA THR A 72 7.08 1.64 21.97
C THR A 72 7.66 2.59 23.00
N ARG A 73 6.89 3.59 23.44
CA ARG A 73 7.27 4.56 24.47
C ARG A 73 7.79 3.94 25.76
N SER A 74 7.18 2.84 26.21
CA SER A 74 7.58 2.17 27.44
C SER A 74 8.90 1.41 27.34
N LYS A 75 9.39 1.15 26.11
CA LYS A 75 10.54 0.29 25.77
C LYS A 75 10.48 -1.14 26.36
N LYS A 76 9.34 -1.54 26.94
CA LYS A 76 9.16 -2.87 27.50
C LYS A 76 8.86 -3.86 26.38
N ILE A 77 9.82 -4.76 26.13
CA ILE A 77 9.74 -5.74 25.04
C ILE A 77 8.44 -6.57 25.10
N GLY A 78 8.03 -7.01 26.29
CA GLY A 78 6.77 -7.78 26.45
C GLY A 78 5.52 -6.99 26.06
N TRP A 79 5.50 -5.67 26.28
CA TRP A 79 4.38 -4.81 25.88
C TRP A 79 4.37 -4.60 24.36
N ILE A 80 5.54 -4.36 23.76
CA ILE A 80 5.68 -4.24 22.30
C ILE A 80 5.28 -5.55 21.61
N ALA A 81 5.78 -6.68 22.10
CA ALA A 81 5.48 -7.99 21.53
C ALA A 81 3.99 -8.36 21.70
N GLY A 82 3.46 -8.30 22.91
CA GLY A 82 2.06 -8.67 23.17
C GLY A 82 1.05 -7.72 22.51
N GLY A 83 1.31 -6.41 22.56
CA GLY A 83 0.48 -5.41 21.91
C GLY A 83 0.56 -5.52 20.38
N GLY A 84 1.76 -5.70 19.82
CA GLY A 84 1.97 -5.94 18.39
C GLY A 84 1.24 -7.17 17.88
N PHE A 85 1.33 -8.29 18.61
CA PHE A 85 0.59 -9.50 18.28
C PHE A 85 -0.92 -9.26 18.26
N LEU A 86 -1.47 -8.67 19.33
CA LEU A 86 -2.91 -8.41 19.44
C LEU A 86 -3.40 -7.47 18.34
N ILE A 87 -2.66 -6.39 18.08
CA ILE A 87 -2.98 -5.43 17.02
C ILE A 87 -2.97 -6.13 15.66
N GLY A 88 -1.96 -6.95 15.37
CA GLY A 88 -1.89 -7.64 14.08
C GLY A 88 -3.05 -8.61 13.87
N VAL A 89 -3.40 -9.39 14.90
CA VAL A 89 -4.60 -10.25 14.85
C VAL A 89 -5.86 -9.42 14.56
N VAL A 90 -6.06 -8.35 15.32
CA VAL A 90 -7.29 -7.55 15.22
C VAL A 90 -7.39 -6.80 13.90
N VAL A 91 -6.29 -6.24 13.40
CA VAL A 91 -6.27 -5.52 12.13
C VAL A 91 -6.49 -6.47 10.96
N THR A 92 -5.93 -7.68 11.00
CA THR A 92 -6.16 -8.68 9.95
C THR A 92 -7.58 -9.25 9.97
N ILE A 93 -8.20 -9.46 11.14
CA ILE A 93 -9.64 -9.80 11.21
C ILE A 93 -10.48 -8.67 10.61
N ALA A 94 -10.04 -7.43 10.81
CA ALA A 94 -10.71 -6.25 10.31
C ALA A 94 -10.53 -6.02 8.79
N GLU A 95 -9.84 -6.91 8.10
CA GLU A 95 -9.54 -6.76 6.67
C GLU A 95 -10.69 -7.33 5.81
N PRO A 96 -11.44 -6.48 5.08
CA PRO A 96 -12.53 -6.92 4.22
C PRO A 96 -12.10 -7.89 3.12
N ASP A 97 -10.89 -7.74 2.58
CA ASP A 97 -10.40 -8.57 1.47
C ASP A 97 -10.27 -10.04 1.88
N LEU A 98 -9.96 -10.30 3.15
CA LEU A 98 -9.95 -11.63 3.74
C LEU A 98 -11.36 -12.25 3.76
N GLN A 99 -12.40 -11.45 3.98
CA GLN A 99 -13.79 -11.90 3.94
C GLN A 99 -14.24 -12.22 2.50
N VAL A 100 -13.74 -11.47 1.52
CA VAL A 100 -13.98 -11.76 0.10
C VAL A 100 -13.26 -13.04 -0.34
N LEU A 101 -12.05 -13.29 0.17
CA LEU A 101 -11.28 -14.49 -0.14
C LEU A 101 -11.91 -15.76 0.44
N THR A 102 -12.31 -15.73 1.71
CA THR A 102 -12.87 -16.91 2.41
C THR A 102 -14.13 -17.44 1.72
N LYS A 103 -15.02 -16.55 1.29
CA LYS A 103 -16.20 -16.87 0.47
C LYS A 103 -15.88 -17.55 -0.87
N GLN A 104 -14.63 -17.51 -1.32
CA GLN A 104 -14.15 -18.15 -2.55
C GLN A 104 -13.38 -19.47 -2.31
N VAL A 105 -13.08 -19.84 -1.06
CA VAL A 105 -12.27 -21.04 -0.72
C VAL A 105 -13.18 -22.19 -0.25
N PRO A 106 -13.51 -23.17 -1.11
CA PRO A 106 -14.55 -24.18 -0.82
C PRO A 106 -14.12 -25.35 0.09
N ALA A 107 -12.88 -25.39 0.60
CA ALA A 107 -12.37 -26.54 1.36
C ALA A 107 -12.28 -26.30 2.87
N VAL A 108 -12.46 -25.07 3.34
CA VAL A 108 -12.17 -24.69 4.72
C VAL A 108 -13.27 -23.77 5.24
N PRO A 109 -13.76 -23.96 6.48
CA PRO A 109 -14.70 -23.03 7.09
C PRO A 109 -14.11 -21.62 7.21
N ASP A 110 -14.92 -20.60 6.88
CA ASP A 110 -14.50 -19.19 6.88
C ASP A 110 -13.86 -18.77 8.20
N GLU A 111 -14.47 -19.12 9.34
CA GLU A 111 -13.96 -18.78 10.68
C GLU A 111 -12.56 -19.36 10.95
N VAL A 112 -12.29 -20.57 10.47
CA VAL A 112 -10.99 -21.24 10.65
C VAL A 112 -9.94 -20.55 9.78
N LEU A 113 -10.27 -20.24 8.52
CA LEU A 113 -9.37 -19.56 7.61
C LEU A 113 -9.05 -18.14 8.11
N VAL A 114 -10.07 -17.36 8.51
CA VAL A 114 -9.90 -16.02 9.10
C VAL A 114 -9.03 -16.09 10.36
N GLY A 115 -9.31 -17.05 11.26
CA GLY A 115 -8.55 -17.22 12.50
C GLY A 115 -7.09 -17.58 12.24
N ALA A 116 -6.81 -18.51 11.32
CA ALA A 116 -5.45 -18.91 10.97
C ALA A 116 -4.66 -17.73 10.37
N VAL A 117 -5.25 -17.03 9.41
CA VAL A 117 -4.65 -15.86 8.75
C VAL A 117 -4.34 -14.76 9.77
N ALA A 118 -5.30 -14.43 10.64
CA ALA A 118 -5.13 -13.40 11.66
C ALA A 118 -4.05 -13.74 12.69
N LEU A 119 -4.00 -14.98 13.17
CA LEU A 119 -2.95 -15.43 14.10
C LEU A 119 -1.55 -15.40 13.45
N GLY A 120 -1.47 -15.81 12.18
CA GLY A 120 -0.24 -15.71 11.40
C GLY A 120 0.25 -14.27 11.26
N ALA A 121 -0.63 -13.37 10.83
CA ALA A 121 -0.35 -11.95 10.68
C ALA A 121 0.07 -11.30 12.01
N GLY A 122 -0.66 -11.58 13.10
CA GLY A 122 -0.30 -11.12 14.44
C GLY A 122 1.09 -11.56 14.88
N PHE A 123 1.43 -12.84 14.67
CA PHE A 123 2.75 -13.35 15.01
C PHE A 123 3.86 -12.66 14.21
N PHE A 124 3.66 -12.44 12.91
CA PHE A 124 4.66 -11.77 12.09
C PHE A 124 4.73 -10.26 12.33
N LEU A 125 3.64 -9.60 12.70
CA LEU A 125 3.69 -8.21 13.13
C LEU A 125 4.50 -8.07 14.44
N LEU A 126 4.34 -9.01 15.38
CA LEU A 126 5.20 -9.10 16.56
C LEU A 126 6.68 -9.21 16.15
N LEU A 127 7.03 -10.11 15.22
CA LEU A 127 8.40 -10.27 14.74
C LEU A 127 8.92 -9.00 14.06
N ALA A 128 8.07 -8.33 13.28
CA ALA A 128 8.39 -7.10 12.58
C ALA A 128 8.65 -5.93 13.56
N LEU A 129 7.92 -5.86 14.68
CA LEU A 129 8.21 -4.88 15.74
C LEU A 129 9.46 -5.23 16.53
N LEU A 130 9.67 -6.50 16.84
CA LEU A 130 10.91 -6.95 17.52
C LEU A 130 12.14 -6.70 16.65
N ARG A 131 12.03 -6.83 15.33
CA ARG A 131 13.09 -6.45 14.38
C ARG A 131 13.54 -5.01 14.61
N ILE A 132 12.61 -4.07 14.72
CA ILE A 132 12.92 -2.65 14.91
C ILE A 132 13.61 -2.43 16.27
N VAL A 133 13.12 -3.09 17.32
CA VAL A 133 13.72 -3.02 18.67
C VAL A 133 15.15 -3.58 18.70
N PHE A 134 15.39 -4.72 18.08
CA PHE A 134 16.70 -5.40 18.05
C PHE A 134 17.59 -4.97 16.88
N GLN A 135 17.12 -4.05 16.02
CA GLN A 135 17.82 -3.57 14.83
C GLN A 135 18.29 -4.70 13.90
N ILE A 136 17.42 -5.71 13.70
CA ILE A 136 17.68 -6.83 12.78
C ILE A 136 17.43 -6.36 11.34
N HIS A 137 18.36 -6.69 10.44
CA HIS A 137 18.20 -6.38 9.02
C HIS A 137 17.00 -7.11 8.39
N LEU A 138 16.10 -6.34 7.78
CA LEU A 138 14.87 -6.82 7.14
C LEU A 138 15.09 -7.98 6.15
N ALA A 139 16.14 -7.89 5.33
CA ALA A 139 16.45 -8.89 4.32
C ALA A 139 16.65 -10.31 4.90
N HIS A 140 17.24 -10.44 6.10
CA HIS A 140 17.42 -11.76 6.72
C HIS A 140 16.09 -12.38 7.11
N LEU A 141 15.15 -11.58 7.63
CA LEU A 141 13.81 -12.05 7.98
C LEU A 141 13.06 -12.51 6.74
N PHE A 142 13.14 -11.79 5.63
CA PHE A 142 12.55 -12.23 4.36
C PHE A 142 13.15 -13.55 3.87
N ILE A 143 14.48 -13.65 3.80
CA ILE A 143 15.14 -14.87 3.32
C ILE A 143 14.75 -16.08 4.17
N VAL A 144 14.84 -15.98 5.50
CA VAL A 144 14.51 -17.09 6.40
C VAL A 144 13.04 -17.47 6.29
N SER A 145 12.14 -16.49 6.27
CA SER A 145 10.70 -16.74 6.25
C SER A 145 10.23 -17.32 4.91
N TYR A 146 10.73 -16.83 3.78
CA TYR A 146 10.37 -17.39 2.47
C TYR A 146 10.97 -18.79 2.24
N ILE A 147 12.19 -19.06 2.72
CA ILE A 147 12.73 -20.44 2.72
C ILE A 147 11.80 -21.37 3.51
N LEU A 148 11.35 -20.93 4.69
CA LEU A 148 10.42 -21.70 5.51
C LEU A 148 9.08 -21.93 4.78
N VAL A 149 8.50 -20.89 4.18
CA VAL A 149 7.26 -20.98 3.40
C VAL A 149 7.38 -22.01 2.28
N PHE A 150 8.41 -21.92 1.45
CA PHE A 150 8.58 -22.85 0.32
C PHE A 150 8.91 -24.28 0.78
N LEU A 151 9.64 -24.44 1.89
CA LEU A 151 9.89 -25.77 2.47
C LEU A 151 8.59 -26.39 2.98
N VAL A 152 7.76 -25.61 3.70
CA VAL A 152 6.49 -26.13 4.22
C VAL A 152 5.54 -26.46 3.08
N ALA A 153 5.41 -25.57 2.08
CA ALA A 153 4.56 -25.80 0.93
C ALA A 153 4.99 -27.03 0.10
N GLY A 154 6.29 -27.21 -0.12
CA GLY A 154 6.81 -28.32 -0.94
C GLY A 154 6.69 -29.68 -0.26
N ILE A 155 6.68 -29.75 1.08
CA ILE A 155 6.69 -31.01 1.82
C ILE A 155 5.29 -31.38 2.33
N PHE A 156 4.48 -30.42 2.77
CA PHE A 156 3.29 -30.71 3.57
C PHE A 156 1.96 -30.34 2.92
N SER A 157 1.90 -29.32 2.05
CA SER A 157 0.62 -28.80 1.53
C SER A 157 0.70 -28.15 0.15
N PRO A 158 1.12 -28.89 -0.90
CA PRO A 158 1.32 -28.34 -2.25
C PRO A 158 0.03 -27.76 -2.85
N ASP A 159 -1.13 -28.37 -2.58
CA ASP A 159 -2.43 -27.94 -3.10
C ASP A 159 -2.91 -26.60 -2.50
N TYR A 160 -2.44 -26.27 -1.29
CA TYR A 160 -2.80 -25.02 -0.61
C TYR A 160 -1.85 -23.87 -0.93
N LEU A 161 -0.76 -24.10 -1.69
CA LEU A 161 0.24 -23.07 -1.98
C LEU A 161 -0.38 -21.81 -2.60
N ALA A 162 -1.26 -22.00 -3.58
CA ALA A 162 -1.96 -20.93 -4.27
C ALA A 162 -2.86 -20.11 -3.33
N VAL A 163 -3.71 -20.80 -2.56
CA VAL A 163 -4.61 -20.19 -1.57
C VAL A 163 -3.83 -19.49 -0.46
N ALA A 164 -2.71 -20.07 0.00
CA ALA A 164 -1.88 -19.53 1.05
C ALA A 164 -1.22 -18.20 0.65
N PHE A 165 -0.65 -18.13 -0.56
CA PHE A 165 -0.08 -16.87 -1.03
C PHE A 165 -1.13 -15.80 -1.31
N ASP A 166 -2.29 -16.18 -1.87
CA ASP A 166 -3.41 -15.25 -2.03
C ASP A 166 -3.90 -14.74 -0.66
N SER A 167 -3.94 -15.61 0.36
CA SER A 167 -4.27 -15.23 1.74
C SER A 167 -3.30 -14.18 2.31
N GLY A 168 -2.01 -14.30 2.01
CA GLY A 168 -1.03 -13.25 2.36
C GLY A 168 -1.33 -11.93 1.65
N GLY A 169 -1.57 -11.97 0.33
CA GLY A 169 -1.84 -10.77 -0.48
C GLY A 169 -3.12 -10.02 -0.07
N VAL A 170 -4.18 -10.73 0.33
CA VAL A 170 -5.41 -10.08 0.80
C VAL A 170 -5.29 -9.48 2.20
N THR A 171 -4.23 -9.78 2.97
CA THR A 171 -4.00 -9.09 4.25
C THR A 171 -3.41 -7.68 4.08
N THR A 172 -3.06 -7.29 2.86
CA THR A 172 -2.56 -5.95 2.52
C THR A 172 -3.63 -5.11 1.83
N GLY A 173 -4.83 -5.17 2.39
CA GLY A 173 -5.97 -4.42 1.89
C GLY A 173 -6.07 -3.00 2.44
N PRO A 174 -7.19 -2.34 2.15
CA PRO A 174 -7.36 -0.90 2.28
C PRO A 174 -7.40 -0.42 3.73
N ILE A 175 -7.65 -1.29 4.70
CA ILE A 175 -7.59 -0.96 6.14
C ILE A 175 -6.19 -1.27 6.70
N THR A 176 -5.70 -2.48 6.45
CA THR A 176 -4.46 -2.97 7.08
C THR A 176 -3.24 -2.17 6.64
N VAL A 177 -3.15 -1.80 5.36
CA VAL A 177 -1.99 -1.07 4.80
C VAL A 177 -1.81 0.32 5.43
N PRO A 178 -2.79 1.26 5.36
CA PRO A 178 -2.62 2.57 5.99
C PRO A 178 -2.32 2.45 7.47
N PHE A 179 -2.95 1.50 8.16
CA PHE A 179 -2.76 1.32 9.60
C PHE A 179 -1.39 0.77 9.95
N ILE A 180 -0.92 -0.32 9.32
CA ILE A 180 0.37 -0.96 9.64
C ILE A 180 1.54 -0.08 9.22
N LEU A 181 1.48 0.57 8.06
CA LEU A 181 2.53 1.52 7.66
C LEU A 181 2.60 2.71 8.62
N ALA A 182 1.44 3.27 9.01
CA ALA A 182 1.38 4.33 10.01
C ALA A 182 1.86 3.89 11.39
N LEU A 183 1.57 2.65 11.79
CA LEU A 183 2.10 2.05 13.00
C LEU A 183 3.62 1.95 12.94
N GLY A 184 4.18 1.56 11.80
CA GLY A 184 5.62 1.57 11.53
C GLY A 184 6.28 2.92 11.71
N MET A 185 5.70 3.95 11.11
CA MET A 185 6.13 5.34 11.30
C MET A 185 6.05 5.78 12.77
N GLY A 186 4.96 5.44 13.46
CA GLY A 186 4.80 5.73 14.89
C GLY A 186 5.86 5.05 15.76
N VAL A 187 6.24 3.82 15.41
CA VAL A 187 7.29 3.05 16.08
C VAL A 187 8.69 3.63 15.79
N SER A 188 8.97 3.97 14.53
CA SER A 188 10.28 4.46 14.12
C SER A 188 10.59 5.85 14.70
N THR A 189 9.59 6.73 14.88
CA THR A 189 9.79 8.04 15.52
C THR A 189 10.26 7.97 16.98
N VAL A 190 9.94 6.88 17.70
CA VAL A 190 10.28 6.70 19.13
C VAL A 190 11.53 5.85 19.33
N LEU A 191 11.75 4.84 18.47
CA LEU A 191 12.83 3.87 18.62
C LEU A 191 13.97 4.02 17.61
N SER A 192 13.70 4.54 16.41
CA SER A 192 14.71 4.56 15.35
C SER A 192 15.62 5.78 15.46
N GLY A 193 16.93 5.51 15.45
CA GLY A 193 17.98 6.52 15.34
C GLY A 193 18.23 6.91 13.88
N LYS A 194 19.47 6.77 13.40
CA LYS A 194 19.92 7.20 12.06
C LYS A 194 19.24 6.52 10.85
N ASN A 195 18.40 5.50 11.05
CA ASN A 195 17.78 4.68 9.99
C ASN A 195 16.23 4.73 9.99
N SER A 196 15.62 5.85 10.41
CA SER A 196 14.15 5.97 10.56
C SER A 196 13.35 5.63 9.29
N GLU A 197 13.88 5.93 8.11
CA GLU A 197 13.21 5.64 6.83
C GLU A 197 13.17 4.13 6.52
N GLU A 198 14.26 3.39 6.79
CA GLU A 198 14.34 1.94 6.57
C GLU A 198 13.45 1.15 7.55
N ASP A 199 13.34 1.65 8.78
CA ASP A 199 12.56 1.00 9.85
C ASP A 199 11.05 1.26 9.72
N SER A 200 10.64 2.30 8.99
CA SER A 200 9.23 2.63 8.77
C SER A 200 8.54 1.70 7.77
N PHE A 201 9.30 1.03 6.90
CA PHE A 201 8.81 0.14 5.86
C PHE A 201 9.21 -1.33 6.08
N GLY A 202 8.54 -2.23 5.36
CA GLY A 202 8.71 -3.68 5.39
C GLY A 202 7.82 -4.41 6.42
N LEU A 203 6.98 -3.67 7.15
CA LEU A 203 6.08 -4.23 8.17
C LEU A 203 4.90 -4.96 7.54
N CYS A 204 4.27 -4.38 6.52
CA CYS A 204 3.15 -4.99 5.81
C CYS A 204 3.58 -6.29 5.14
N ALA A 205 4.74 -6.28 4.47
CA ALA A 205 5.28 -7.46 3.83
C ALA A 205 5.61 -8.58 4.81
N LEU A 206 6.26 -8.27 5.94
CA LEU A 206 6.52 -9.27 6.97
C LEU A 206 5.21 -9.83 7.53
N CYS A 207 4.26 -8.95 7.85
CA CYS A 207 2.93 -9.33 8.33
C CYS A 207 2.26 -10.33 7.39
N SER A 208 2.34 -10.09 6.06
CA SER A 208 1.73 -10.93 5.03
C SER A 208 2.35 -12.33 4.89
N ILE A 209 3.58 -12.55 5.34
CA ILE A 209 4.21 -13.89 5.32
C ILE A 209 3.57 -14.82 6.36
N GLY A 210 3.10 -14.25 7.49
CA GLY A 210 2.42 -14.99 8.54
C GLY A 210 1.17 -15.74 8.07
N PRO A 211 0.21 -15.07 7.41
CA PRO A 211 -0.95 -15.69 6.77
C PRO A 211 -0.57 -16.83 5.82
N ILE A 212 0.45 -16.64 4.97
CA ILE A 212 0.91 -17.68 4.03
C ILE A 212 1.32 -18.94 4.81
N LEU A 213 2.18 -18.77 5.82
CA LEU A 213 2.65 -19.89 6.62
C LEU A 213 1.51 -20.55 7.42
N ALA A 214 0.60 -19.75 7.98
CA ALA A 214 -0.54 -20.24 8.76
C ALA A 214 -1.50 -21.08 7.90
N VAL A 215 -1.82 -20.61 6.69
CA VAL A 215 -2.69 -21.35 5.75
C VAL A 215 -2.00 -22.62 5.25
N LEU A 216 -0.68 -22.60 5.01
CA LEU A 216 0.05 -23.82 4.67
C LEU A 216 0.03 -24.85 5.80
N ILE A 217 0.19 -24.42 7.05
CA ILE A 217 0.10 -25.30 8.23
C ILE A 217 -1.33 -25.82 8.40
N MET A 218 -2.33 -24.96 8.23
CA MET A 218 -3.74 -25.35 8.27
C MET A 218 -4.07 -26.39 7.19
N GLY A 219 -3.53 -26.24 5.98
CA GLY A 219 -3.69 -27.18 4.87
C GLY A 219 -3.14 -28.59 5.14
N ILE A 220 -2.37 -28.80 6.20
CA ILE A 220 -1.95 -30.14 6.67
C ILE A 220 -3.14 -30.90 7.31
N PHE A 221 -4.11 -30.16 7.84
CA PHE A 221 -5.23 -30.71 8.61
C PHE A 221 -6.55 -30.78 7.83
N TYR A 222 -6.61 -30.18 6.64
CA TYR A 222 -7.81 -30.10 5.81
C TYR A 222 -7.53 -30.71 4.43
N ASP A 223 -8.40 -31.62 3.98
CA ASP A 223 -8.28 -32.25 2.66
C ASP A 223 -8.78 -31.30 1.56
N SER A 224 -7.91 -31.03 0.58
CA SER A 224 -8.22 -30.22 -0.60
C SER A 224 -9.32 -30.82 -1.48
N SER A 225 -9.50 -32.16 -1.42
CA SER A 225 -10.47 -32.92 -2.23
C SER A 225 -11.87 -33.04 -1.60
N SER A 226 -12.05 -32.71 -0.32
CA SER A 226 -13.38 -32.71 0.30
C SER A 226 -14.12 -31.40 -0.02
N SER A 227 -14.56 -31.26 -1.27
CA SER A 227 -15.39 -30.14 -1.72
C SER A 227 -16.82 -30.30 -1.17
N GLY A 228 -17.02 -29.94 0.10
CA GLY A 228 -18.34 -29.89 0.73
C GLY A 228 -19.07 -28.56 0.52
N PHE A 229 -18.36 -27.51 0.09
CA PHE A 229 -18.91 -26.17 -0.06
C PHE A 229 -18.96 -25.79 -1.55
N ALA A 230 -20.16 -25.66 -2.10
CA ALA A 230 -20.35 -25.20 -3.48
C ALA A 230 -19.99 -23.71 -3.55
N PHE A 231 -19.33 -23.29 -4.65
CA PHE A 231 -19.18 -21.88 -4.95
C PHE A 231 -20.57 -21.21 -4.97
N GLU A 232 -20.75 -20.10 -4.25
CA GLU A 232 -21.97 -19.32 -4.40
C GLU A 232 -22.12 -18.92 -5.88
N SER A 233 -23.23 -19.35 -6.50
CA SER A 233 -23.53 -19.00 -7.87
C SER A 233 -23.97 -17.54 -7.92
N PRO A 234 -23.52 -16.75 -8.92
CA PRO A 234 -24.07 -15.43 -9.15
C PRO A 234 -25.61 -15.47 -9.19
N ALA A 235 -26.26 -14.50 -8.55
CA ALA A 235 -27.70 -14.37 -8.63
C ALA A 235 -28.13 -14.15 -10.10
N GLU A 236 -28.84 -15.12 -10.67
CA GLU A 236 -29.49 -14.96 -11.97
C GLU A 236 -30.74 -14.08 -11.78
N LEU A 237 -30.64 -12.81 -12.15
CA LEU A 237 -31.80 -11.91 -12.11
C LEU A 237 -32.69 -12.12 -13.33
N GLU A 238 -33.97 -12.39 -13.07
CA GLU A 238 -35.00 -12.50 -14.11
C GLU A 238 -35.49 -11.13 -14.60
N SER A 239 -35.32 -10.05 -13.80
CA SER A 239 -35.80 -8.71 -14.14
C SER A 239 -34.95 -7.56 -13.57
N LEU A 240 -34.87 -6.45 -14.32
CA LEU A 240 -34.22 -5.20 -13.90
C LEU A 240 -34.86 -4.58 -12.64
N SER A 241 -36.13 -4.84 -12.37
CA SER A 241 -36.83 -4.29 -11.19
C SER A 241 -36.30 -4.83 -9.87
N GLN A 242 -35.57 -5.95 -9.87
CA GLN A 242 -35.01 -6.58 -8.68
C GLN A 242 -33.68 -5.92 -8.25
N ILE A 243 -33.04 -5.16 -9.14
CA ILE A 243 -31.72 -4.56 -8.89
C ILE A 243 -31.71 -3.64 -7.66
N PRO A 244 -32.63 -2.66 -7.48
CA PRO A 244 -32.57 -1.78 -6.32
C PRO A 244 -32.73 -2.49 -4.98
N LEU A 245 -33.61 -3.51 -4.92
CA LEU A 245 -33.82 -4.30 -3.72
C LEU A 245 -32.59 -5.16 -3.41
N LEU A 246 -31.99 -5.80 -4.42
CA LEU A 246 -30.76 -6.58 -4.26
C LEU A 246 -29.63 -5.73 -3.67
N TYR A 247 -29.41 -4.54 -4.23
CA TYR A 247 -28.41 -3.60 -3.71
C TYR A 247 -28.74 -3.10 -2.30
N ALA A 248 -30.01 -2.85 -1.98
CA ALA A 248 -30.41 -2.40 -0.65
C ALA A 248 -30.17 -3.50 0.42
N VAL A 249 -30.53 -4.74 0.12
CA VAL A 249 -30.29 -5.90 1.01
C VAL A 249 -28.78 -6.11 1.19
N GLN A 250 -28.03 -6.13 0.09
CA GLN A 250 -26.58 -6.26 0.15
C GLN A 250 -25.93 -5.12 0.94
N PHE A 251 -26.43 -3.89 0.82
CA PHE A 251 -25.89 -2.75 1.56
C PHE A 251 -26.06 -2.92 3.07
N VAL A 252 -27.24 -3.37 3.53
CA VAL A 252 -27.46 -3.64 4.96
C VAL A 252 -26.54 -4.75 5.44
N GLN A 253 -26.40 -5.84 4.68
CA GLN A 253 -25.48 -6.91 5.03
C GLN A 253 -24.03 -6.43 5.11
N SER A 254 -23.58 -5.68 4.09
CA SER A 254 -22.21 -5.13 4.04
C SER A 254 -21.96 -4.15 5.18
N LEU A 255 -22.97 -3.35 5.56
CA LEU A 255 -22.89 -2.45 6.71
C LEU A 255 -22.72 -3.21 8.03
N THR A 256 -23.49 -4.29 8.23
CA THR A 256 -23.35 -5.14 9.42
C THR A 256 -21.97 -5.82 9.46
N GLU A 257 -21.54 -6.44 8.35
CA GLU A 257 -20.22 -7.07 8.23
C GLU A 257 -19.10 -6.06 8.56
N VAL A 258 -19.11 -4.88 7.95
CA VAL A 258 -18.08 -3.84 8.17
C VAL A 258 -18.06 -3.33 9.61
N VAL A 259 -19.23 -3.14 10.24
CA VAL A 259 -19.32 -2.70 11.64
C VAL A 259 -18.73 -3.76 12.58
N GLU A 260 -19.08 -5.03 12.38
CA GLU A 260 -18.57 -6.15 13.19
C GLU A 260 -17.05 -6.32 13.04
N VAL A 261 -16.56 -6.21 11.80
CA VAL A 261 -15.14 -6.32 11.41
C VAL A 261 -14.30 -5.17 11.99
N LEU A 262 -14.81 -3.93 12.02
CA LEU A 262 -14.10 -2.77 12.55
C LEU A 262 -14.20 -2.57 14.07
N LEU A 263 -15.20 -3.18 14.72
CA LEU A 263 -15.44 -3.03 16.16
C LEU A 263 -14.24 -3.43 17.04
N PRO A 264 -13.50 -4.52 16.75
CA PRO A 264 -12.29 -4.88 17.49
C PRO A 264 -11.19 -3.80 17.44
N ILE A 265 -10.91 -3.22 16.25
CA ILE A 265 -9.94 -2.12 16.10
C ILE A 265 -10.39 -0.92 16.94
N LEU A 266 -11.67 -0.54 16.84
CA LEU A 266 -12.23 0.59 17.56
C LEU A 266 -12.13 0.38 19.08
N THR A 267 -12.37 -0.84 19.54
CA THR A 267 -12.29 -1.22 20.95
C THR A 267 -10.87 -1.03 21.49
N ILE A 268 -9.86 -1.52 20.77
CA ILE A 268 -8.46 -1.33 21.14
C ILE A 268 -8.10 0.16 21.17
N PHE A 269 -8.52 0.91 20.16
CA PHE A 269 -8.23 2.34 20.08
C PHE A 269 -8.86 3.12 21.24
N ILE A 270 -10.15 2.89 21.54
CA ILE A 270 -10.83 3.54 22.66
C ILE A 270 -10.17 3.16 24.00
N LEU A 271 -9.83 1.88 24.18
CA LEU A 271 -9.14 1.41 25.37
C LEU A 271 -7.78 2.12 25.55
N LEU A 272 -6.95 2.17 24.50
CA LEU A 272 -5.67 2.86 24.54
C LEU A 272 -5.85 4.38 24.69
N GLN A 273 -6.89 4.97 24.10
CA GLN A 273 -7.22 6.39 24.24
C GLN A 273 -7.51 6.76 25.68
N ILE A 274 -8.30 5.95 26.40
CA ILE A 274 -8.63 6.18 27.82
C ILE A 274 -7.41 5.95 28.70
N LEU A 275 -6.64 4.88 28.45
CA LEU A 275 -5.54 4.48 29.32
C LEU A 275 -4.26 5.31 29.13
N ARG A 276 -3.86 5.56 27.88
CA ARG A 276 -2.48 5.99 27.54
C ARG A 276 -2.39 7.14 26.53
N LEU A 277 -3.11 7.09 25.40
CA LEU A 277 -2.89 8.03 24.28
C LEU A 277 -3.29 9.46 24.64
N ARG A 278 -4.42 9.64 25.34
CA ARG A 278 -4.96 10.94 25.78
C ARG A 278 -4.94 12.01 24.67
N LEU A 279 -5.35 11.64 23.46
CA LEU A 279 -5.41 12.55 22.32
C LEU A 279 -6.35 13.74 22.61
N SER A 280 -6.04 14.90 22.03
CA SER A 280 -6.89 16.09 22.14
C SER A 280 -8.30 15.83 21.60
N ARG A 281 -9.31 16.49 22.17
CA ARG A 281 -10.71 16.33 21.75
C ARG A 281 -10.90 16.54 20.25
N THR A 282 -10.20 17.53 19.68
CA THR A 282 -10.25 17.82 18.24
C THR A 282 -9.72 16.66 17.41
N ARG A 283 -8.60 16.03 17.81
CA ARG A 283 -8.05 14.87 17.09
C ARG A 283 -8.96 13.66 17.21
N LEU A 284 -9.51 13.43 18.41
CA LEU A 284 -10.45 12.33 18.65
C LEU A 284 -11.73 12.47 17.81
N ILE A 285 -12.33 13.67 17.74
CA ILE A 285 -13.52 13.92 16.91
C ILE A 285 -13.20 13.67 15.42
N LYS A 286 -12.04 14.12 14.93
CA LYS A 286 -11.63 13.85 13.54
C LYS A 286 -11.51 12.35 13.25
N ILE A 287 -10.91 11.59 14.16
CA ILE A 287 -10.80 10.13 14.03
C ILE A 287 -12.18 9.47 14.04
N LEU A 288 -13.07 9.85 14.97
CA LEU A 288 -14.43 9.31 15.04
C LEU A 288 -15.24 9.60 13.77
N VAL A 289 -15.13 10.82 13.23
CA VAL A 289 -15.74 11.19 11.94
C VAL A 289 -15.13 10.37 10.80
N GLY A 290 -13.81 10.18 10.79
CA GLY A 290 -13.12 9.33 9.82
C GLY A 290 -13.58 7.87 9.88
N ILE A 291 -13.82 7.32 11.07
CA ILE A 291 -14.37 5.96 11.25
C ILE A 291 -15.76 5.86 10.64
N ILE A 292 -16.63 6.87 10.82
CA ILE A 292 -17.96 6.89 10.19
C ILE A 292 -17.84 6.86 8.66
N TYR A 293 -16.95 7.67 8.09
CA TYR A 293 -16.71 7.63 6.64
C TYR A 293 -16.11 6.31 6.17
N THR A 294 -15.21 5.71 6.96
CA THR A 294 -14.63 4.40 6.65
C THR A 294 -15.72 3.33 6.60
N ILE A 295 -16.60 3.28 7.61
CA ILE A 295 -17.72 2.32 7.68
C ILE A 295 -18.64 2.52 6.47
N LEU A 296 -19.12 3.74 6.24
CA LEU A 296 -20.06 4.02 5.15
C LEU A 296 -19.43 3.79 3.78
N GLY A 297 -18.20 4.27 3.57
CA GLY A 297 -17.46 4.12 2.32
C GLY A 297 -17.19 2.66 1.98
N LEU A 298 -16.68 1.88 2.94
CA LEU A 298 -16.41 0.46 2.74
C LEU A 298 -17.70 -0.35 2.53
N SER A 299 -18.78 -0.02 3.24
CA SER A 299 -20.08 -0.69 3.04
C SER A 299 -20.62 -0.47 1.63
N VAL A 300 -20.60 0.77 1.14
CA VAL A 300 -21.02 1.12 -0.22
C VAL A 300 -20.11 0.44 -1.26
N PHE A 301 -18.81 0.46 -1.02
CA PHE A 301 -17.80 -0.15 -1.88
C PHE A 301 -17.98 -1.68 -1.99
N LEU A 302 -18.06 -2.39 -0.86
CA LEU A 302 -18.28 -3.84 -0.83
C LEU A 302 -19.61 -4.24 -1.45
N THR A 303 -20.65 -3.42 -1.30
CA THR A 303 -21.93 -3.63 -1.99
C THR A 303 -21.74 -3.60 -3.52
N GLY A 304 -21.02 -2.60 -4.04
CA GLY A 304 -20.70 -2.49 -5.46
C GLY A 304 -19.87 -3.65 -5.99
N VAL A 305 -18.92 -4.12 -5.18
CA VAL A 305 -18.06 -5.27 -5.49
C VAL A 305 -18.86 -6.58 -5.53
N ASN A 306 -19.60 -6.89 -4.46
CA ASN A 306 -20.27 -8.18 -4.28
C ASN A 306 -21.40 -8.40 -5.30
N VAL A 307 -22.16 -7.36 -5.61
CA VAL A 307 -23.32 -7.46 -6.52
C VAL A 307 -22.95 -7.13 -7.96
N GLY A 308 -22.00 -6.20 -8.17
CA GLY A 308 -21.62 -5.72 -9.50
C GLY A 308 -20.39 -6.44 -10.06
N PHE A 309 -19.23 -6.30 -9.41
CA PHE A 309 -17.95 -6.67 -10.02
C PHE A 309 -17.67 -8.17 -10.00
N MET A 310 -17.84 -8.84 -8.85
CA MET A 310 -17.50 -10.26 -8.70
C MET A 310 -18.29 -11.16 -9.69
N PRO A 311 -19.64 -11.09 -9.75
CA PRO A 311 -20.43 -11.84 -10.74
C PRO A 311 -20.00 -11.60 -12.18
N VAL A 312 -19.76 -10.34 -12.54
CA VAL A 312 -19.44 -9.92 -13.91
C VAL A 312 -18.04 -10.37 -14.30
N GLY A 313 -17.08 -10.29 -13.39
CA GLY A 313 -15.73 -10.80 -13.57
C GLY A 313 -15.77 -12.29 -13.93
N ARG A 314 -16.42 -13.11 -13.10
CA ARG A 314 -16.56 -14.56 -13.32
C ARG A 314 -17.27 -14.89 -14.63
N PHE A 315 -18.39 -14.22 -14.93
CA PHE A 315 -19.10 -14.43 -16.20
C PHE A 315 -18.23 -14.06 -17.40
N LEU A 316 -17.59 -12.88 -17.39
CA LEU A 316 -16.79 -12.38 -18.50
C LEU A 316 -15.59 -13.29 -18.77
N GLY A 317 -14.87 -13.70 -17.71
CA GLY A 317 -13.76 -14.64 -17.81
C GLY A 317 -14.19 -15.96 -18.45
N GLY A 318 -15.26 -16.56 -17.93
CA GLY A 318 -15.77 -17.84 -18.45
C GLY A 318 -16.31 -17.75 -19.88
N HIS A 319 -16.95 -16.64 -20.24
CA HIS A 319 -17.46 -16.44 -21.60
C HIS A 319 -16.32 -16.32 -22.61
N ILE A 320 -15.32 -15.49 -22.33
CA ILE A 320 -14.18 -15.29 -23.25
C ILE A 320 -13.36 -16.59 -23.36
N ALA A 321 -13.21 -17.35 -22.26
CA ALA A 321 -12.49 -18.62 -22.26
C ALA A 321 -13.12 -19.69 -23.18
N LYS A 322 -14.46 -19.72 -23.27
CA LYS A 322 -15.19 -20.62 -24.19
C LYS A 322 -15.17 -20.17 -25.65
N SER A 323 -14.76 -18.93 -25.91
CA SER A 323 -14.67 -18.41 -27.27
C SER A 323 -13.51 -19.06 -28.05
N SER A 324 -13.62 -19.11 -29.37
CA SER A 324 -12.53 -19.59 -30.24
C SER A 324 -11.26 -18.73 -30.20
N HIS A 325 -11.35 -17.53 -29.62
CA HIS A 325 -10.27 -16.56 -29.53
C HIS A 325 -9.85 -16.32 -28.06
N ASN A 326 -9.79 -17.39 -27.26
CA ASN A 326 -9.39 -17.33 -25.84
C ASN A 326 -8.02 -16.65 -25.60
N TRP A 327 -7.14 -16.57 -26.60
CA TRP A 327 -5.87 -15.84 -26.54
C TRP A 327 -6.05 -14.34 -26.20
N ILE A 328 -7.22 -13.74 -26.47
CA ILE A 328 -7.52 -12.35 -26.15
C ILE A 328 -7.50 -12.09 -24.63
N LEU A 329 -7.65 -13.13 -23.80
CA LEU A 329 -7.55 -13.06 -22.35
C LEU A 329 -6.20 -12.47 -21.90
N ILE A 330 -5.11 -12.73 -22.63
CA ILE A 330 -3.76 -12.28 -22.26
C ILE A 330 -3.60 -10.75 -22.42
N PRO A 331 -3.81 -10.14 -23.61
CA PRO A 331 -3.74 -8.68 -23.75
C PRO A 331 -4.82 -7.97 -22.92
N LEU A 332 -5.99 -8.60 -22.74
CA LEU A 332 -7.04 -8.07 -21.87
C LEU A 332 -6.58 -8.03 -20.40
N ALA A 333 -5.99 -9.13 -19.91
CA ALA A 333 -5.38 -9.21 -18.60
C ALA A 333 -4.29 -8.14 -18.40
N ALA A 334 -3.49 -7.85 -19.43
CA ALA A 334 -2.49 -6.78 -19.39
C ALA A 334 -3.13 -5.42 -19.09
N VAL A 335 -4.19 -5.07 -19.82
CA VAL A 335 -4.88 -3.79 -19.69
C VAL A 335 -5.59 -3.70 -18.34
N LEU A 336 -6.30 -4.75 -17.93
CA LEU A 336 -6.97 -4.82 -16.63
C LEU A 336 -5.95 -4.67 -15.50
N GLY A 337 -4.86 -5.44 -15.52
CA GLY A 337 -3.81 -5.37 -14.51
C GLY A 337 -3.12 -4.00 -14.44
N PHE A 338 -2.97 -3.29 -15.56
CA PHE A 338 -2.38 -1.95 -15.53
C PHE A 338 -3.27 -0.93 -14.80
N PHE A 339 -4.57 -0.92 -15.10
CA PHE A 339 -5.51 0.07 -14.56
C PHE A 339 -6.05 -0.28 -13.18
N ILE A 340 -6.06 -1.55 -12.80
CA ILE A 340 -6.59 -1.95 -11.49
C ILE A 340 -5.75 -1.40 -10.34
N VAL A 341 -4.44 -1.26 -10.53
CA VAL A 341 -3.52 -0.66 -9.56
C VAL A 341 -3.86 0.80 -9.30
N ALA A 342 -4.39 1.52 -10.31
CA ALA A 342 -4.87 2.89 -10.10
C ALA A 342 -6.17 2.91 -9.28
N ALA A 343 -6.97 1.84 -9.34
CA ALA A 343 -8.21 1.73 -8.60
C ALA A 343 -8.02 1.23 -7.16
N GLU A 344 -6.81 0.85 -6.77
CA GLU A 344 -6.50 0.30 -5.46
C GLU A 344 -6.15 1.41 -4.44
N PRO A 345 -6.96 1.66 -3.39
CA PRO A 345 -6.71 2.73 -2.42
C PRO A 345 -5.40 2.58 -1.67
N ALA A 346 -5.06 1.33 -1.32
CA ALA A 346 -3.86 1.02 -0.56
C ALA A 346 -2.60 1.45 -1.32
N VAL A 347 -2.62 1.39 -2.66
CA VAL A 347 -1.52 1.85 -3.52
C VAL A 347 -1.34 3.36 -3.41
N HIS A 348 -2.42 4.15 -3.40
CA HIS A 348 -2.33 5.61 -3.27
C HIS A 348 -1.74 6.02 -1.92
N VAL A 349 -2.19 5.37 -0.85
CA VAL A 349 -1.65 5.59 0.50
C VAL A 349 -0.15 5.29 0.53
N LEU A 350 0.25 4.13 -0.02
CA LEU A 350 1.66 3.75 -0.07
C LEU A 350 2.49 4.75 -0.87
N ASN A 351 2.03 5.12 -2.07
CA ASN A 351 2.73 6.05 -2.94
C ASN A 351 2.95 7.40 -2.24
N LYS A 352 1.93 7.92 -1.57
CA LYS A 352 2.00 9.17 -0.81
C LYS A 352 2.99 9.06 0.35
N GLN A 353 2.93 7.98 1.14
CA GLN A 353 3.86 7.76 2.24
C GLN A 353 5.31 7.59 1.77
N VAL A 354 5.52 6.93 0.63
CA VAL A 354 6.84 6.81 0.00
C VAL A 354 7.37 8.19 -0.40
N GLU A 355 6.54 9.02 -1.03
CA GLU A 355 6.94 10.38 -1.42
C GLU A 355 7.25 11.26 -0.20
N ASP A 356 6.39 11.22 0.83
CA ASP A 356 6.54 11.99 2.07
C ASP A 356 7.82 11.59 2.83
N ILE A 357 8.08 10.28 3.00
CA ILE A 357 9.26 9.79 3.72
C ILE A 357 10.55 10.03 2.94
N THR A 358 10.50 9.93 1.60
CA THR A 358 11.69 10.16 0.76
C THR A 358 11.91 11.63 0.41
N SER A 359 11.17 12.56 1.03
CA SER A 359 11.24 13.99 0.75
C SER A 359 11.11 14.32 -0.75
N GLY A 360 10.24 13.60 -1.46
CA GLY A 360 10.01 13.75 -2.90
C GLY A 360 11.05 13.10 -3.81
N ALA A 361 12.05 12.40 -3.28
CA ALA A 361 13.06 11.72 -4.11
C ALA A 361 12.44 10.60 -4.98
N ILE A 362 11.36 9.97 -4.49
CA ILE A 362 10.55 9.02 -5.24
C ILE A 362 9.15 9.60 -5.40
N SER A 363 8.78 9.98 -6.63
CA SER A 363 7.45 10.53 -6.90
C SER A 363 6.36 9.46 -6.94
N GLN A 364 5.15 9.83 -6.53
CA GLN A 364 3.96 8.97 -6.61
C GLN A 364 3.74 8.40 -8.01
N ARG A 365 4.02 9.20 -9.05
CA ARG A 365 3.84 8.79 -10.46
C ARG A 365 4.79 7.67 -10.88
N VAL A 366 6.06 7.72 -10.44
CA VAL A 366 7.04 6.65 -10.74
C VAL A 366 6.62 5.36 -10.06
N MET A 367 6.19 5.44 -8.80
CA MET A 367 5.67 4.28 -8.08
C MET A 367 4.42 3.71 -8.76
N GLN A 368 3.42 4.55 -9.06
CA GLN A 368 2.19 4.12 -9.73
C GLN A 368 2.47 3.38 -11.04
N ILE A 369 3.31 3.94 -11.91
CA ILE A 369 3.65 3.31 -13.19
C ILE A 369 4.42 2.00 -12.96
N GLY A 370 5.38 1.98 -12.03
CA GLY A 370 6.17 0.80 -11.70
C GLY A 370 5.32 -0.36 -11.19
N LEU A 371 4.37 -0.06 -10.30
CA LEU A 371 3.37 -1.01 -9.80
C LEU A 371 2.45 -1.49 -10.92
N SER A 372 1.84 -0.57 -11.69
CA SER A 372 0.95 -0.90 -12.80
C SER A 372 1.61 -1.80 -13.86
N VAL A 373 2.88 -1.55 -14.20
CA VAL A 373 3.64 -2.42 -15.12
C VAL A 373 3.88 -3.81 -14.50
N GLY A 374 4.26 -3.86 -13.22
CA GLY A 374 4.48 -5.12 -12.51
C GLY A 374 3.21 -5.97 -12.45
N VAL A 375 2.08 -5.37 -12.08
CA VAL A 375 0.79 -6.05 -12.02
C VAL A 375 0.30 -6.45 -13.42
N SER A 376 0.42 -5.57 -14.42
CA SER A 376 0.07 -5.90 -15.80
C SER A 376 0.78 -7.17 -16.29
N LEU A 377 2.10 -7.28 -16.04
CA LEU A 377 2.87 -8.48 -16.35
C LEU A 377 2.45 -9.69 -15.51
N ALA A 378 2.19 -9.51 -14.21
CA ALA A 378 1.72 -10.58 -13.34
C ALA A 378 0.39 -11.19 -13.81
N VAL A 379 -0.60 -10.34 -14.13
CA VAL A 379 -1.92 -10.82 -14.57
C VAL A 379 -1.81 -11.50 -15.93
N CYS A 380 -0.94 -11.03 -16.83
CA CYS A 380 -0.64 -11.75 -18.09
C CYS A 380 -0.10 -13.16 -17.82
N LEU A 381 0.92 -13.28 -16.97
CA LEU A 381 1.53 -14.57 -16.62
C LEU A 381 0.53 -15.46 -15.88
N SER A 382 -0.29 -14.90 -14.99
CA SER A 382 -1.36 -15.62 -14.32
C SER A 382 -2.41 -16.14 -15.30
N MET A 383 -2.72 -15.37 -16.35
CA MET A 383 -3.69 -15.80 -17.34
C MET A 383 -3.14 -16.89 -18.26
N ILE A 384 -1.85 -16.81 -18.61
CA ILE A 384 -1.13 -17.91 -19.26
C ILE A 384 -1.17 -19.15 -18.36
N ARG A 385 -0.88 -19.00 -17.06
CA ARG A 385 -0.94 -20.10 -16.09
C ARG A 385 -2.30 -20.79 -16.07
N ILE A 386 -3.39 -20.01 -15.96
CA ILE A 386 -4.76 -20.53 -15.92
C ILE A 386 -5.13 -21.24 -17.23
N ILE A 387 -4.82 -20.63 -18.39
CA ILE A 387 -5.19 -21.19 -19.70
C ILE A 387 -4.49 -22.52 -19.96
N TYR A 388 -3.21 -22.63 -19.59
CA TYR A 388 -2.40 -23.82 -19.83
C TYR A 388 -2.33 -24.77 -18.62
N GLN A 389 -3.05 -24.49 -17.53
CA GLN A 389 -3.05 -25.28 -16.29
C GLN A 389 -1.63 -25.59 -15.79
N LEU A 390 -0.78 -24.56 -15.77
CA LEU A 390 0.60 -24.68 -15.32
C LEU A 390 0.69 -24.57 -13.79
N ASP A 391 1.55 -25.37 -13.17
CA ASP A 391 1.79 -25.28 -11.74
C ASP A 391 2.30 -23.89 -11.34
N ILE A 392 1.76 -23.36 -10.24
CA ILE A 392 2.14 -22.06 -9.69
C ILE A 392 3.64 -21.98 -9.30
N TRP A 393 4.26 -23.14 -9.01
CA TRP A 393 5.68 -23.26 -8.70
C TRP A 393 6.59 -22.67 -9.78
N TYR A 394 6.24 -22.80 -11.06
CA TYR A 394 7.02 -22.28 -12.18
C TYR A 394 7.12 -20.75 -12.19
N PHE A 395 6.28 -20.07 -11.42
CA PHE A 395 6.24 -18.62 -11.37
C PHE A 395 6.65 -18.06 -10.01
N LEU A 396 6.11 -18.59 -8.91
CA LEU A 396 6.42 -18.07 -7.58
C LEU A 396 7.86 -18.34 -7.17
N LEU A 397 8.37 -19.55 -7.36
CA LEU A 397 9.73 -19.88 -6.92
C LEU A 397 10.78 -19.06 -7.69
N PRO A 398 10.75 -18.98 -9.04
CA PRO A 398 11.65 -18.09 -9.76
C PRO A 398 11.43 -16.61 -9.44
N GLY A 399 10.17 -16.17 -9.30
CA GLY A 399 9.85 -14.78 -8.98
C GLY A 399 10.44 -14.32 -7.64
N TYR A 400 10.21 -15.08 -6.57
CA TYR A 400 10.79 -14.79 -5.27
C TYR A 400 12.31 -14.98 -5.24
N ALA A 401 12.86 -15.97 -5.96
CA ALA A 401 14.31 -16.11 -6.07
C ALA A 401 14.95 -14.87 -6.72
N ILE A 402 14.37 -14.36 -7.80
CA ILE A 402 14.83 -13.12 -8.45
C ILE A 402 14.70 -11.94 -7.49
N ALA A 403 13.57 -11.78 -6.82
CA ALA A 403 13.35 -10.67 -5.91
C ALA A 403 14.30 -10.67 -4.71
N LEU A 404 14.54 -11.83 -4.10
CA LEU A 404 15.48 -12.00 -2.99
C LEU A 404 16.92 -11.79 -3.44
N LEU A 405 17.29 -12.21 -4.66
CA LEU A 405 18.61 -11.95 -5.23
C LEU A 405 18.80 -10.45 -5.51
N GLN A 406 17.79 -9.77 -6.07
CA GLN A 406 17.81 -8.34 -6.33
C GLN A 406 18.00 -7.51 -5.06
N THR A 407 17.49 -7.98 -3.91
CA THR A 407 17.66 -7.30 -2.61
C THR A 407 19.13 -7.04 -2.27
N ARG A 408 20.06 -7.87 -2.75
CA ARG A 408 21.51 -7.67 -2.53
C ARG A 408 22.06 -6.43 -3.26
N PHE A 409 21.41 -6.02 -4.35
CA PHE A 409 21.82 -4.92 -5.22
C PHE A 409 20.98 -3.66 -5.03
N THR A 410 19.78 -3.80 -4.48
CA THR A 410 18.84 -2.71 -4.24
C THR A 410 19.17 -1.96 -2.94
N PRO A 411 19.05 -0.61 -2.88
CA PRO A 411 19.12 0.11 -1.62
C PRO A 411 18.09 -0.41 -0.60
N LYS A 412 18.42 -0.32 0.70
CA LYS A 412 17.59 -0.91 1.76
C LYS A 412 16.18 -0.30 1.84
N VAL A 413 16.08 1.03 1.68
CA VAL A 413 14.79 1.74 1.62
C VAL A 413 13.93 1.23 0.46
N PHE A 414 14.50 1.12 -0.76
CA PHE A 414 13.80 0.55 -1.91
C PHE A 414 13.42 -0.92 -1.73
N THR A 415 14.24 -1.71 -1.02
CA THR A 415 13.89 -3.10 -0.69
C THR A 415 12.64 -3.13 0.18
N ALA A 416 12.63 -2.36 1.28
CA ALA A 416 11.50 -2.31 2.20
C ALA A 416 10.22 -1.82 1.49
N ILE A 417 10.32 -0.74 0.71
CA ILE A 417 9.22 -0.22 -0.11
C ILE A 417 8.74 -1.27 -1.11
N ALA A 418 9.63 -1.96 -1.83
CA ALA A 418 9.25 -2.93 -2.85
C ALA A 418 8.50 -4.14 -2.28
N PHE A 419 8.89 -4.61 -1.09
CA PHE A 419 8.20 -5.70 -0.43
C PHE A 419 6.81 -5.29 0.06
N ASP A 420 6.66 -4.09 0.65
CA ASP A 420 5.33 -3.58 1.01
C ASP A 420 4.47 -3.33 -0.25
N SER A 421 5.08 -2.75 -1.29
CA SER A 421 4.49 -2.50 -2.61
C SER A 421 3.89 -3.75 -3.26
N GLY A 422 4.58 -4.89 -3.16
CA GLY A 422 4.09 -6.16 -3.66
C GLY A 422 2.76 -6.55 -3.04
N GLY A 423 2.70 -6.61 -1.70
CA GLY A 423 1.44 -6.92 -1.00
C GLY A 423 0.35 -5.91 -1.32
N VAL A 424 0.66 -4.62 -1.22
CA VAL A 424 -0.29 -3.52 -1.45
C VAL A 424 -0.93 -3.55 -2.84
N ALA A 425 -0.18 -3.95 -3.87
CA ALA A 425 -0.71 -4.07 -5.23
C ALA A 425 -1.69 -5.25 -5.42
N ALA A 426 -1.66 -6.22 -4.50
CA ALA A 426 -2.52 -7.40 -4.45
C ALA A 426 -3.82 -7.17 -3.65
N GLY A 427 -4.23 -5.92 -3.47
CA GLY A 427 -5.38 -5.54 -2.66
C GLY A 427 -6.75 -5.83 -3.26
N THR A 428 -7.76 -5.17 -2.68
CA THR A 428 -9.19 -5.42 -2.86
C THR A 428 -9.63 -5.65 -4.29
N MET A 429 -9.19 -4.82 -5.24
CA MET A 429 -9.70 -4.88 -6.61
C MET A 429 -9.22 -6.15 -7.33
N ALA A 430 -8.03 -6.63 -7.00
CA ALA A 430 -7.53 -7.91 -7.51
C ALA A 430 -8.38 -9.08 -6.98
N ALA A 431 -8.68 -9.10 -5.68
CA ALA A 431 -9.52 -10.12 -5.05
C ALA A 431 -11.00 -10.05 -5.49
N ALA A 432 -11.51 -8.84 -5.73
CA ALA A 432 -12.90 -8.54 -6.06
C ALA A 432 -13.25 -8.71 -7.54
N PHE A 433 -12.27 -8.67 -8.44
CA PHE A 433 -12.54 -8.73 -9.87
C PHE A 433 -11.62 -9.69 -10.61
N LEU A 434 -10.30 -9.56 -10.45
CA LEU A 434 -9.35 -10.38 -11.20
C LEU A 434 -9.40 -11.84 -10.79
N LEU A 435 -9.46 -12.13 -9.48
CA LEU A 435 -9.60 -13.51 -9.00
C LEU A 435 -10.92 -14.14 -9.50
N PRO A 436 -12.12 -13.55 -9.31
CA PRO A 436 -13.36 -14.05 -9.92
C PRO A 436 -13.27 -14.21 -11.43
N PHE A 437 -12.63 -13.27 -12.14
CA PHE A 437 -12.38 -13.38 -13.58
C PHE A 437 -11.54 -14.61 -13.92
N GLY A 438 -10.45 -14.84 -13.19
CA GLY A 438 -9.62 -16.04 -13.31
C GLY A 438 -10.36 -17.33 -12.96
N VAL A 439 -11.18 -17.33 -11.90
CA VAL A 439 -12.07 -18.44 -11.54
C VAL A 439 -13.01 -18.76 -12.69
N GLY A 440 -13.64 -17.75 -13.29
CA GLY A 440 -14.51 -17.93 -14.46
C GLY A 440 -13.79 -18.57 -15.65
N VAL A 441 -12.57 -18.11 -15.97
CA VAL A 441 -11.73 -18.72 -17.02
C VAL A 441 -11.42 -20.19 -16.67
N CYS A 442 -10.97 -20.45 -15.44
CA CYS A 442 -10.60 -21.78 -14.97
C CYS A 442 -11.78 -22.77 -15.07
N GLU A 443 -12.96 -22.39 -14.57
CA GLU A 443 -14.17 -23.21 -14.62
C GLU A 443 -14.61 -23.50 -16.06
N ALA A 444 -14.51 -22.50 -16.94
CA ALA A 444 -14.84 -22.67 -18.35
C ALA A 444 -13.90 -23.65 -19.08
N LEU A 445 -12.64 -23.73 -18.65
CA LEU A 445 -11.64 -24.66 -19.19
C LEU A 445 -11.62 -26.02 -18.48
N GLY A 446 -12.41 -26.20 -17.42
CA GLY A 446 -12.47 -27.43 -16.63
C GLY A 446 -11.25 -27.65 -15.71
N GLY A 447 -10.55 -26.58 -15.35
CA GLY A 447 -9.43 -26.62 -14.39
C GLY A 447 -9.90 -26.68 -12.93
N ASN A 448 -8.98 -26.98 -12.02
CA ASN A 448 -9.25 -26.95 -10.59
C ASN A 448 -9.06 -25.53 -10.04
N VAL A 449 -10.13 -24.94 -9.52
CA VAL A 449 -10.12 -23.55 -9.02
C VAL A 449 -9.04 -23.32 -7.96
N MET A 450 -8.86 -24.26 -7.02
CA MET A 450 -7.90 -24.13 -5.90
C MET A 450 -6.45 -24.08 -6.35
N THR A 451 -6.09 -24.82 -7.41
CA THR A 451 -4.70 -24.91 -7.89
C THR A 451 -4.44 -23.99 -9.07
N ASP A 452 -5.43 -23.82 -9.94
CA ASP A 452 -5.24 -23.18 -11.24
C ASP A 452 -5.69 -21.71 -11.22
N ALA A 453 -6.81 -21.38 -10.56
CA ALA A 453 -7.34 -20.01 -10.48
C ALA A 453 -6.74 -19.20 -9.33
N PHE A 454 -6.73 -19.76 -8.11
CA PHE A 454 -6.04 -19.18 -6.97
C PHE A 454 -4.53 -19.07 -7.25
N GLY A 455 -3.86 -18.16 -6.55
CA GLY A 455 -2.47 -17.81 -6.82
C GLY A 455 -2.32 -16.68 -7.83
N MET A 456 -3.43 -16.11 -8.33
CA MET A 456 -3.37 -14.92 -9.16
C MET A 456 -2.92 -13.71 -8.32
N ILE A 457 -3.45 -13.58 -7.11
CA ILE A 457 -3.08 -12.50 -6.18
C ILE A 457 -1.61 -12.67 -5.76
N ALA A 458 -1.15 -13.90 -5.56
CA ALA A 458 0.26 -14.24 -5.33
C ALA A 458 1.19 -13.70 -6.43
N MET A 459 0.80 -13.90 -7.69
CA MET A 459 1.55 -13.41 -8.85
C MET A 459 1.56 -11.88 -8.89
N ILE A 460 0.40 -11.27 -8.63
CA ILE A 460 0.24 -9.82 -8.53
C ILE A 460 1.11 -9.25 -7.41
N ALA A 461 1.33 -9.97 -6.31
CA ALA A 461 2.23 -9.53 -5.25
C ALA A 461 3.73 -9.66 -5.60
N THR A 462 4.08 -10.63 -6.46
CA THR A 462 5.47 -10.99 -6.73
C THR A 462 6.15 -10.09 -7.78
N LEU A 463 5.46 -9.70 -8.85
CA LEU A 463 6.10 -8.93 -9.94
C LEU A 463 6.33 -7.44 -9.58
N PRO A 464 5.42 -6.73 -8.90
CA PRO A 464 5.67 -5.35 -8.44
C PRO A 464 6.88 -5.26 -7.51
N LEU A 465 7.07 -6.27 -6.66
CA LEU A 465 8.28 -6.43 -5.85
C LEU A 465 9.55 -6.40 -6.71
N ILE A 466 9.55 -7.07 -7.86
CA ILE A 466 10.69 -7.10 -8.79
C ILE A 466 10.81 -5.76 -9.53
N THR A 467 9.70 -5.17 -10.00
CA THR A 467 9.75 -3.92 -10.78
C THR A 467 10.19 -2.73 -9.92
N ILE A 468 9.71 -2.61 -8.69
CA ILE A 468 10.11 -1.52 -7.77
C ILE A 468 11.58 -1.66 -7.36
N GLN A 469 12.07 -2.89 -7.10
CA GLN A 469 13.51 -3.10 -6.86
C GLN A 469 14.35 -2.72 -8.07
N ALA A 470 13.93 -3.09 -9.28
CA ALA A 470 14.61 -2.70 -10.51
C ALA A 470 14.66 -1.18 -10.69
N ILE A 471 13.57 -0.46 -10.38
CA ILE A 471 13.55 1.01 -10.35
C ILE A 471 14.56 1.55 -9.34
N GLY A 472 14.63 0.96 -8.14
CA GLY A 472 15.60 1.36 -7.11
C GLY A 472 17.06 1.20 -7.53
N ILE A 473 17.39 0.10 -8.21
CA ILE A 473 18.73 -0.12 -8.78
C ILE A 473 19.03 0.93 -9.86
N LEU A 474 18.07 1.21 -10.74
CA LEU A 474 18.22 2.15 -11.84
C LEU A 474 18.36 3.59 -11.33
N PHE A 475 17.63 3.95 -10.27
CA PHE A 475 17.76 5.21 -9.56
C PHE A 475 19.17 5.36 -8.96
N GLN A 476 19.64 4.36 -8.20
CA GLN A 476 20.97 4.38 -7.60
C GLN A 476 22.08 4.53 -8.66
N TYR A 477 21.94 3.82 -9.79
CA TYR A 477 22.90 3.92 -10.89
C TYR A 477 22.95 5.33 -11.49
N LYS A 478 21.79 5.95 -11.74
CA LYS A 478 21.71 7.32 -12.26
C LYS A 478 22.27 8.33 -11.27
N SER A 479 21.92 8.24 -9.98
CA SER A 479 22.41 9.16 -8.95
C SER A 479 23.93 9.09 -8.79
N ARG A 480 24.52 7.89 -8.80
CA ARG A 480 25.99 7.73 -8.76
C ARG A 480 26.68 8.34 -9.97
N ARG A 481 26.09 8.18 -11.15
CA ARG A 481 26.64 8.74 -12.38
C ARG A 481 26.52 10.26 -12.42
N ALA A 482 25.42 10.83 -11.91
CA ALA A 482 25.26 12.28 -11.78
C ALA A 482 26.29 12.87 -10.80
N ALA A 483 26.48 12.25 -9.63
CA ALA A 483 27.51 12.66 -8.66
C ALA A 483 28.94 12.54 -9.21
N ALA A 484 29.19 11.62 -10.14
CA ALA A 484 30.49 11.50 -10.83
C ALA A 484 30.69 12.53 -11.96
N LEU A 485 29.61 13.19 -12.41
CA LEU A 485 29.62 14.21 -13.47
C LEU A 485 29.63 15.65 -12.93
N GLU A 486 29.38 15.84 -11.63
CA GLU A 486 29.60 17.13 -10.98
C GLU A 486 31.11 17.42 -10.92
N PRO A 487 31.61 18.50 -11.54
CA PRO A 487 33.00 18.89 -11.40
C PRO A 487 33.26 19.25 -9.93
N GLN A 488 34.35 18.71 -9.36
CA GLN A 488 34.88 19.13 -8.07
C GLN A 488 35.28 20.60 -8.13
N VAL A 489 34.34 21.51 -7.86
CA VAL A 489 34.62 22.93 -7.61
C VAL A 489 34.75 23.09 -6.10
N THR A 490 35.79 22.48 -5.52
CA THR A 490 36.25 22.76 -4.15
C THR A 490 37.66 22.19 -4.00
N ASP A 491 38.65 22.90 -4.54
CA ASP A 491 40.07 22.82 -4.12
C ASP A 491 40.93 23.90 -4.79
N ALA A 492 40.41 25.12 -4.94
CA ALA A 492 41.20 26.23 -5.53
C ALA A 492 40.87 27.63 -4.97
N SER A 493 40.32 27.74 -3.75
CA SER A 493 40.13 29.05 -3.09
C SER A 493 41.08 29.30 -1.91
N ASP A 494 41.91 28.34 -1.50
CA ASP A 494 42.86 28.49 -0.38
C ASP A 494 44.31 28.76 -0.81
N ALA A 495 44.55 29.07 -2.09
CA ALA A 495 45.89 29.34 -2.61
C ALA A 495 45.99 30.71 -3.30
N LEU A 496 45.62 31.77 -2.60
CA LEU A 496 46.01 33.14 -2.98
C LEU A 496 45.98 34.09 -1.78
N ILE A 497 46.73 33.74 -0.73
CA ILE A 497 47.33 34.74 0.16
C ILE A 497 48.75 34.96 -0.38
N ILE A 498 48.90 35.97 -1.21
CA ILE A 498 50.21 36.58 -1.49
C ILE A 498 50.16 37.95 -0.82
N ASP A 499 50.99 38.10 0.20
CA ASP A 499 51.33 39.34 0.90
C ASP A 499 51.67 40.45 -0.10
N ILE A 500 51.03 41.61 0.05
CA ILE A 500 51.62 42.91 -0.31
C ILE A 500 51.26 43.89 0.81
N ASP A 501 52.17 44.03 1.77
CA ASP A 501 52.37 45.28 2.49
C ASP A 501 52.84 46.35 1.50
N ILE A 502 52.25 47.56 1.53
CA ILE A 502 52.95 48.85 1.50
C ILE A 502 51.96 49.98 1.83
N ASP A 503 52.43 50.80 2.77
CA ASP A 503 51.89 52.01 3.38
C ASP A 503 51.94 53.26 2.45
N GLY A 504 51.02 54.21 2.66
CA GLY A 504 51.23 55.65 2.41
C GLY A 504 50.69 56.32 1.13
N GLY A 505 49.77 57.29 1.31
CA GLY A 505 49.91 58.64 0.71
C GLY A 505 49.09 59.07 -0.51
N GLU A 506 47.98 59.79 -0.23
CA GLU A 506 47.33 60.91 -0.95
C GLU A 506 46.81 60.82 -2.43
N PRO A 507 45.77 61.63 -2.77
CA PRO A 507 44.96 61.48 -4.00
C PRO A 507 45.28 62.54 -5.08
N ASP A 508 45.08 62.21 -6.37
CA ASP A 508 44.40 63.11 -7.33
C ASP A 508 44.21 62.54 -8.76
N SER A 509 43.15 63.07 -9.41
CA SER A 509 42.93 63.24 -10.86
C SER A 509 42.45 62.08 -11.76
N GLN A 510 41.21 62.23 -12.28
CA GLN A 510 40.70 61.75 -13.58
C GLN A 510 41.25 62.65 -14.74
N PRO A 511 40.98 62.45 -16.07
CA PRO A 511 39.98 61.59 -16.76
C PRO A 511 40.41 60.91 -18.09
N GLY A 512 39.50 60.11 -18.70
CA GLY A 512 39.40 60.00 -20.18
C GLY A 512 39.29 58.61 -20.83
N GLU A 513 38.09 58.34 -21.38
CA GLU A 513 37.82 57.80 -22.75
C GLU A 513 38.35 56.38 -23.14
N ALA A 514 37.69 55.54 -23.94
CA ALA A 514 36.38 55.50 -24.60
C ALA A 514 36.19 54.07 -25.18
N ALA A 515 34.93 53.65 -25.28
CA ALA A 515 34.32 52.82 -26.33
C ALA A 515 34.99 51.53 -26.85
N ALA A 516 34.28 50.40 -26.71
CA ALA A 516 33.83 49.56 -27.84
C ALA A 516 32.89 48.43 -27.36
N GLU A 517 31.59 48.65 -27.52
CA GLU A 517 30.60 47.62 -27.90
C GLU A 517 30.60 47.54 -29.45
N PRO A 518 30.12 46.48 -30.16
CA PRO A 518 28.78 45.93 -29.90
C PRO A 518 28.46 44.46 -30.33
N GLN A 519 27.19 44.09 -30.06
CA GLN A 519 26.28 43.24 -30.86
C GLN A 519 26.24 41.71 -30.63
N GLU A 520 25.46 41.30 -29.62
CA GLU A 520 24.03 40.88 -29.70
C GLU A 520 23.47 40.24 -30.99
N GLU A 521 22.95 39.01 -30.88
CA GLU A 521 21.74 38.45 -31.54
C GLU A 521 21.34 37.15 -30.80
N ALA A 522 20.38 37.16 -29.86
CA ALA A 522 18.92 36.95 -29.99
C ALA A 522 18.48 35.48 -30.28
N ILE A 523 18.07 34.66 -29.28
CA ILE A 523 16.69 34.43 -28.72
C ILE A 523 15.86 33.43 -29.59
N PRO A 524 14.84 32.61 -29.14
CA PRO A 524 14.09 32.55 -27.86
C PRO A 524 13.76 31.15 -27.26
N GLY A 525 13.29 31.14 -26.00
CA GLY A 525 11.98 30.54 -25.69
C GLY A 525 11.87 29.52 -24.55
N ALA A 526 11.91 29.96 -23.29
CA ALA A 526 11.24 29.29 -22.17
C ALA A 526 10.60 30.36 -21.26
N PRO A 527 9.32 30.22 -20.84
CA PRO A 527 8.65 31.24 -20.05
C PRO A 527 9.06 31.22 -18.59
N GLU A 528 9.16 32.44 -18.08
CA GLU A 528 9.54 32.87 -16.75
C GLU A 528 8.33 32.93 -15.79
N SER A 529 8.54 32.56 -14.52
CA SER A 529 7.88 33.05 -13.29
C SER A 529 7.97 31.97 -12.20
N ALA A 530 8.26 32.23 -10.94
CA ALA A 530 8.81 33.37 -10.20
C ALA A 530 9.21 32.81 -8.83
N LEU A 531 10.45 33.03 -8.39
CA LEU A 531 10.90 32.80 -7.01
C LEU A 531 11.07 34.19 -6.36
N PRO A 532 10.62 34.42 -5.12
CA PRO A 532 10.98 35.65 -4.41
C PRO A 532 12.34 35.50 -3.72
N GLU A 533 13.18 36.52 -3.92
CA GLU A 533 14.49 36.73 -3.30
C GLU A 533 14.43 37.00 -1.77
N PRO A 534 15.55 36.80 -1.05
CA PRO A 534 15.64 36.99 0.39
C PRO A 534 15.99 38.45 0.74
N GLN A 535 15.29 39.04 1.70
CA GLN A 535 15.70 40.29 2.34
C GLN A 535 16.47 39.98 3.63
N GLY A 536 17.69 40.50 3.73
CA GLY A 536 18.43 40.59 4.98
C GLY A 536 18.36 42.01 5.52
N GLU A 537 18.28 42.15 6.85
CA GLU A 537 19.06 43.14 7.59
C GLU A 537 19.10 42.76 9.07
N ALA A 538 20.30 42.82 9.63
CA ALA A 538 20.65 42.45 11.00
C ALA A 538 20.58 43.66 11.94
N ALA A 539 20.20 43.42 13.20
CA ALA A 539 20.63 44.25 14.34
C ALA A 539 20.58 43.42 15.63
N GLU A 540 21.74 43.21 16.24
CA GLU A 540 21.95 42.61 17.56
C GLU A 540 22.48 43.71 18.54
N PRO A 541 22.65 43.45 19.85
CA PRO A 541 21.79 43.88 20.95
C PRO A 541 22.44 45.00 21.82
N PRO A 542 21.87 45.31 22.99
CA PRO A 542 22.75 45.53 24.15
C PRO A 542 22.32 44.78 25.41
N GLU A 543 23.34 44.41 26.18
CA GLU A 543 23.32 43.72 27.48
C GLU A 543 23.68 44.75 28.62
N PRO A 544 23.92 44.36 29.89
CA PRO A 544 23.13 44.73 31.08
C PRO A 544 23.81 45.73 32.05
N ASP A 545 23.14 46.14 33.13
CA ASP A 545 23.72 46.44 34.47
C ASP A 545 22.62 46.76 35.53
N ALA A 546 22.56 45.99 36.64
CA ALA A 546 22.87 46.35 38.04
C ALA A 546 21.91 47.38 38.70
N GLU A 547 21.41 47.32 39.94
CA GLU A 547 21.78 46.74 41.25
C GLU A 547 20.58 47.15 42.18
N LYS A 548 20.07 46.42 43.20
CA LYS A 548 20.56 46.37 44.59
C LYS A 548 19.54 45.70 45.55
N GLU A 549 20.09 44.84 46.42
CA GLU A 549 19.89 44.69 47.88
C GLU A 549 18.62 44.11 48.56
N GLN A 550 18.91 43.03 49.31
CA GLN A 550 18.55 42.71 50.71
C GLN A 550 17.26 41.93 51.06
N SER A 551 17.48 40.66 51.42
CA SER A 551 16.77 39.79 52.38
C SER A 551 16.74 40.39 53.82
N PRO A 552 15.89 39.95 54.81
CA PRO A 552 15.55 38.54 55.13
C PRO A 552 14.11 38.23 55.65
N SER A 553 13.89 36.92 55.89
CA SER A 553 12.77 36.20 56.53
C SER A 553 12.40 36.67 57.97
N PRO A 554 11.56 35.97 58.80
CA PRO A 554 10.57 34.88 58.60
C PRO A 554 9.20 35.19 59.27
N GLN A 555 8.18 34.32 59.18
CA GLN A 555 7.43 33.79 60.34
C GLN A 555 6.20 32.94 59.97
N ASP A 556 6.06 31.88 60.76
CA ASP A 556 4.93 30.99 60.99
C ASP A 556 3.56 31.68 61.00
N THR A 557 2.50 30.98 60.58
CA THR A 557 1.42 30.49 61.48
C THR A 557 0.22 29.89 60.72
N VAL A 558 -0.13 28.68 61.18
CA VAL A 558 -1.42 27.93 61.10
C VAL A 558 -1.84 27.30 59.78
#